data_AF-A0A2V7KK79-F1
#
_entry.id   AF-A0A2V7KK79-F1
#
_cell.length_a   1.000
_cell.length_b   1.000
_cell.length_c   1.000
_cell.angle_alpha   90.00
_cell.angle_beta   90.00
_cell.angle_gamma   90.00
#
_symmetry.space_group_name_H-M   'P 1'
#
loop_
_entity.id
_entity.type
_entity.pdbx_description
1 polymer ?
#
loop_
_entity_poly.entity_id
_entity_poly.type
_entity_poly.pdbx_seq_one_letter_code
_entity_poly.pdbx_strand_id
1 'polypeptide(L)'
;MTFTSARWHVGTVTVALFTLAGCSKIRDRLGVAEDRVIALEGATLIDGAGGTPKPDALIIIRNGHIETIARVNEIPVPRSAERINLAGKTIIPGLIDSHAHVERWAAVRYIAWGVTTVRDLHGGTDTVLALRNDMNLGSIVGPRMFSAGAMIDGVPPTYPNATGIASADQARRAVDQHAVAGVDYLKIYTKVTPGLLRPLLDEADKLRLPVAAHLGKTDALTAARAGVVSIEHMSGVVQAATGDPRYVTAHDNFLAGWTAEEKGWAGLDSSAVARTARALAQTKVTIVPTLVVHDMLARLDNPILLTRPGMEDVPESAQSVRSVPSLLRRTGWRAGDFDAFRRSRRRQDQFVREYKRAGGAIAAGSDAANQLLIPGYSLHEEMALLVAAGLTPLEAITAATRCGAQLLHADSLGMLAPGKVADLVVITGNAAGNILTTRNIAMVMIRGRMIRPDSLRTTWK
;
A
#
# COMPACT_ATOMS: atom_id res chain seq x y z
N MET A 1 -57.60 -26.42 62.13
CA MET A 1 -56.40 -26.01 61.36
C MET A 1 -56.77 -26.06 59.88
N THR A 2 -57.65 -25.18 59.40
CA THR A 2 -57.37 -23.87 58.75
C THR A 2 -56.35 -23.94 57.61
N PHE A 3 -56.84 -24.27 56.40
CA PHE A 3 -56.23 -23.84 55.14
C PHE A 3 -57.05 -22.67 54.60
N THR A 4 -56.45 -21.48 54.57
CA THR A 4 -57.04 -20.24 54.08
C THR A 4 -56.86 -20.11 52.56
N SER A 5 -57.94 -19.71 51.90
CA SER A 5 -58.03 -19.37 50.48
C SER A 5 -57.29 -18.07 50.13
N ALA A 6 -56.43 -18.09 49.11
CA ALA A 6 -55.88 -16.87 48.51
C ALA A 6 -56.69 -16.47 47.26
N ARG A 7 -57.26 -15.26 47.30
CA ARG A 7 -57.96 -14.60 46.19
C ARG A 7 -56.95 -13.98 45.23
N TRP A 8 -57.14 -14.18 43.92
CA TRP A 8 -56.44 -13.43 42.87
C TRP A 8 -57.19 -12.13 42.59
N HIS A 9 -56.51 -10.99 42.68
CA HIS A 9 -57.01 -9.69 42.18
C HIS A 9 -56.51 -9.49 40.75
N VAL A 10 -57.43 -9.30 39.82
CA VAL A 10 -57.14 -8.86 38.45
C VAL A 10 -57.01 -7.34 38.47
N GLY A 11 -55.78 -6.85 38.36
CA GLY A 11 -55.49 -5.43 38.18
C GLY A 11 -55.50 -5.06 36.70
N THR A 12 -56.38 -4.13 36.32
CA THR A 12 -56.46 -3.54 34.98
C THR A 12 -55.21 -2.71 34.69
N VAL A 13 -54.41 -3.10 33.70
CA VAL A 13 -53.25 -2.30 33.25
C VAL A 13 -53.71 -1.36 32.14
N THR A 14 -53.76 -0.06 32.46
CA THR A 14 -53.94 1.01 31.49
C THR A 14 -52.65 1.18 30.68
N VAL A 15 -52.68 0.86 29.38
CA VAL A 15 -51.59 1.15 28.45
C VAL A 15 -51.68 2.62 28.05
N ALA A 16 -50.81 3.46 28.62
CA ALA A 16 -50.61 4.83 28.17
C ALA A 16 -49.79 4.82 26.88
N LEU A 17 -50.38 5.31 25.78
CA LEU A 17 -49.65 5.61 24.54
C LEU A 17 -48.69 6.78 24.80
N PHE A 18 -47.40 6.49 24.94
CA PHE A 18 -46.36 7.51 24.83
C PHE A 18 -46.04 7.75 23.35
N THR A 19 -46.18 9.01 22.94
CA THR A 19 -45.82 9.51 21.60
C THR A 19 -44.33 9.32 21.31
N LEU A 20 -44.04 8.67 20.18
CA LEU A 20 -42.70 8.31 19.70
C LEU A 20 -41.93 9.54 19.19
N ALA A 21 -41.30 10.29 20.08
CA ALA A 21 -40.22 11.24 19.73
C ALA A 21 -38.81 10.63 19.90
N GLY A 22 -38.71 9.37 20.30
CA GLY A 22 -37.44 8.70 20.67
C GLY A 22 -36.84 7.76 19.61
N CYS A 23 -37.46 7.58 18.46
CA CYS A 23 -37.04 6.57 17.48
C CYS A 23 -35.73 6.86 16.74
N SER A 24 -35.23 8.11 16.69
CA SER A 24 -33.95 8.38 16.01
C SER A 24 -32.75 7.87 16.80
N LYS A 25 -32.73 8.05 18.13
CA LYS A 25 -31.59 7.65 18.98
C LYS A 25 -31.47 6.14 19.22
N ILE A 26 -32.54 5.37 19.02
CA ILE A 26 -32.51 3.90 19.11
C ILE A 26 -31.99 3.29 17.80
N ARG A 27 -32.22 3.96 16.66
CA ARG A 27 -31.73 3.54 15.34
C ARG A 27 -30.19 3.53 15.28
N ASP A 28 -29.56 4.56 15.85
CA ASP A 28 -28.09 4.66 15.97
C ASP A 28 -27.48 3.52 16.80
N ARG A 29 -28.24 2.94 17.74
CA ARG A 29 -27.78 1.85 18.62
C ARG A 29 -28.03 0.45 18.06
N LEU A 30 -28.87 0.30 17.03
CA LEU A 30 -29.26 -1.00 16.47
C LEU A 30 -28.54 -1.35 15.14
N GLY A 31 -27.61 -0.52 14.68
CA GLY A 31 -26.76 -0.86 13.53
C GLY A 31 -27.52 -1.06 12.21
N VAL A 32 -28.76 -0.57 12.09
CA VAL A 32 -29.44 -0.50 10.79
C VAL A 32 -28.71 0.58 10.00
N ALA A 33 -27.85 0.18 9.07
CA ALA A 33 -27.21 1.10 8.15
C ALA A 33 -28.28 2.00 7.54
N GLU A 34 -28.20 3.31 7.76
CA GLU A 34 -29.02 4.24 6.99
C GLU A 34 -28.74 3.96 5.51
N ASP A 35 -29.80 3.86 4.71
CA ASP A 35 -29.70 3.72 3.25
C ASP A 35 -29.14 5.02 2.65
N ARG A 36 -27.84 5.20 2.83
CA ARG A 36 -27.13 6.43 2.53
C ARG A 36 -26.76 6.41 1.06
N VAL A 37 -27.32 7.36 0.32
CA VAL A 37 -27.05 7.56 -1.11
C VAL A 37 -26.27 8.85 -1.29
N ILE A 38 -25.16 8.79 -2.02
CA ILE A 38 -24.34 9.95 -2.40
C ILE A 38 -24.23 9.98 -3.91
N ALA A 39 -24.45 11.15 -4.52
CA ALA A 39 -24.23 11.38 -5.94
C ALA A 39 -23.07 12.35 -6.13
N LEU A 40 -21.99 11.90 -6.78
CA LEU A 40 -20.85 12.73 -7.16
C LEU A 40 -21.01 13.14 -8.62
N GLU A 41 -21.02 14.44 -8.91
CA GLU A 41 -21.47 14.96 -10.21
C GLU A 41 -20.44 15.90 -10.86
N GLY A 42 -20.20 15.73 -12.17
CA GLY A 42 -19.49 16.71 -13.00
C GLY A 42 -17.96 16.63 -12.97
N ALA A 43 -17.38 15.65 -12.28
CA ALA A 43 -15.93 15.44 -12.30
C ALA A 43 -15.48 14.70 -13.57
N THR A 44 -14.21 14.86 -13.93
CA THR A 44 -13.53 13.92 -14.83
C THR A 44 -13.18 12.66 -14.05
N LEU A 45 -13.63 11.49 -14.50
CA LEU A 45 -13.36 10.20 -13.88
C LEU A 45 -12.19 9.48 -14.57
N ILE A 46 -11.18 9.13 -13.79
CA ILE A 46 -10.19 8.11 -14.10
C ILE A 46 -10.58 6.89 -13.27
N ASP A 47 -11.09 5.83 -13.88
CA ASP A 47 -11.73 4.71 -13.16
C ASP A 47 -10.76 3.62 -12.69
N GLY A 48 -9.45 3.74 -12.99
CA GLY A 48 -8.44 2.73 -12.68
C GLY A 48 -8.34 1.60 -13.70
N ALA A 49 -9.17 1.58 -14.75
CA ALA A 49 -9.09 0.57 -15.80
C ALA A 49 -7.91 0.81 -16.79
N GLY A 50 -7.24 1.96 -16.68
CA GLY A 50 -6.17 2.37 -17.60
C GLY A 50 -6.67 2.92 -18.93
N GLY A 51 -7.99 3.11 -19.08
CA GLY A 51 -8.61 3.73 -20.25
C GLY A 51 -8.59 5.26 -20.20
N THR A 52 -9.18 5.88 -21.23
CA THR A 52 -9.31 7.34 -21.34
C THR A 52 -10.17 7.91 -20.20
N PRO A 53 -9.78 9.06 -19.60
CA PRO A 53 -10.61 9.74 -18.61
C PRO A 53 -12.01 10.09 -19.16
N LYS A 54 -13.04 9.93 -18.33
CA LYS A 54 -14.45 10.13 -18.67
C LYS A 54 -14.92 11.49 -18.12
N PRO A 55 -15.16 12.52 -18.96
CA PRO A 55 -15.65 13.82 -18.49
C PRO A 55 -17.10 13.75 -18.01
N ASP A 56 -17.51 14.75 -17.21
CA ASP A 56 -18.88 14.94 -16.72
C ASP A 56 -19.49 13.68 -16.09
N ALA A 57 -18.70 12.97 -15.30
CA ALA A 57 -19.13 11.74 -14.66
C ALA A 57 -20.16 12.00 -13.54
N LEU A 58 -21.15 11.12 -13.49
CA LEU A 58 -22.07 10.92 -12.38
C LEU A 58 -21.74 9.56 -11.74
N ILE A 59 -21.44 9.55 -10.44
CA ILE A 59 -21.22 8.32 -9.66
C ILE A 59 -22.27 8.28 -8.55
N ILE A 60 -23.14 7.27 -8.58
CA ILE A 60 -24.13 7.01 -7.53
C ILE A 60 -23.54 5.95 -6.60
N ILE A 61 -23.46 6.28 -5.32
CA ILE A 61 -22.89 5.46 -4.27
C ILE A 61 -23.98 5.17 -3.25
N ARG A 62 -24.21 3.91 -2.95
CA ARG A 62 -25.18 3.45 -1.94
C ARG A 62 -24.44 2.61 -0.91
N ASN A 63 -24.56 2.99 0.36
CA ASN A 63 -23.98 2.24 1.49
C ASN A 63 -22.47 1.95 1.31
N GLY A 64 -21.73 2.89 0.72
CA GLY A 64 -20.29 2.77 0.48
C GLY A 64 -19.89 1.91 -0.73
N HIS A 65 -20.85 1.45 -1.54
CA HIS A 65 -20.61 0.75 -2.80
C HIS A 65 -21.06 1.60 -3.99
N ILE A 66 -20.36 1.48 -5.10
CA ILE A 66 -20.73 2.13 -6.35
C ILE A 66 -21.93 1.37 -6.91
N GLU A 67 -23.09 2.02 -6.93
CA GLU A 67 -24.31 1.49 -7.53
C GLU A 67 -24.22 1.62 -9.06
N THR A 68 -23.84 2.80 -9.54
CA THR A 68 -23.74 3.04 -10.98
C THR A 68 -22.79 4.20 -11.32
N ILE A 69 -22.29 4.19 -12.56
CA ILE A 69 -21.49 5.26 -13.16
C ILE A 69 -22.10 5.59 -14.52
N ALA A 70 -22.42 6.87 -14.74
CA ALA A 70 -23.00 7.39 -15.97
C ALA A 70 -22.43 8.79 -16.25
N ARG A 71 -22.90 9.46 -17.30
CA ARG A 71 -22.71 10.92 -17.45
C ARG A 71 -23.80 11.68 -16.68
N VAL A 72 -23.50 12.91 -16.29
CA VAL A 72 -24.49 13.84 -15.75
C VAL A 72 -25.66 13.97 -16.74
N ASN A 73 -26.89 13.93 -16.22
CA ASN A 73 -28.16 13.94 -16.97
C ASN A 73 -28.45 12.71 -17.86
N GLU A 74 -27.60 11.67 -17.87
CA GLU A 74 -27.87 10.42 -18.59
C GLU A 74 -28.92 9.56 -17.87
N ILE A 75 -28.91 9.60 -16.54
CA ILE A 75 -29.84 8.86 -15.67
C ILE A 75 -30.37 9.78 -14.55
N PRO A 76 -31.58 9.50 -14.00
CA PRO A 76 -32.11 10.26 -12.88
C PRO A 76 -31.28 10.00 -11.60
N VAL A 77 -30.98 11.07 -10.87
CA VAL A 77 -30.36 10.98 -9.53
C VAL A 77 -31.45 10.73 -8.48
N PRO A 78 -31.30 9.75 -7.58
CA PRO A 78 -32.26 9.50 -6.50
C PRO A 78 -32.51 10.76 -5.66
N ARG A 79 -33.79 11.06 -5.36
CA ARG A 79 -34.17 12.24 -4.56
C ARG A 79 -33.58 12.24 -3.14
N SER A 80 -33.28 11.06 -2.60
CA SER A 80 -32.65 10.88 -1.28
C SER A 80 -31.13 11.07 -1.30
N ALA A 81 -30.51 11.24 -2.48
CA ALA A 81 -29.06 11.33 -2.59
C ALA A 81 -28.53 12.66 -2.06
N GLU A 82 -27.47 12.60 -1.24
CA GLU A 82 -26.58 13.73 -0.98
C GLU A 82 -25.84 14.06 -2.29
N ARG A 83 -26.16 15.18 -2.92
CA ARG A 83 -25.56 15.61 -4.19
C ARG A 83 -24.33 16.47 -3.96
N ILE A 84 -23.21 16.10 -4.58
CA ILE A 84 -21.94 16.81 -4.46
C ILE A 84 -21.46 17.19 -5.87
N ASN A 85 -21.46 18.49 -6.16
CA ASN A 85 -20.92 19.04 -7.40
C ASN A 85 -19.39 19.09 -7.35
N LEU A 86 -18.76 18.45 -8.33
CA LEU A 86 -17.32 18.28 -8.49
C LEU A 86 -16.83 18.79 -9.86
N ALA A 87 -17.57 19.70 -10.49
CA ALA A 87 -17.15 20.36 -11.72
C ALA A 87 -15.71 20.91 -11.62
N GLY A 88 -14.90 20.67 -12.65
CA GLY A 88 -13.49 21.06 -12.70
C GLY A 88 -12.55 20.22 -11.84
N LYS A 89 -13.03 19.14 -11.21
CA LYS A 89 -12.21 18.19 -10.43
C LYS A 89 -12.02 16.87 -11.18
N THR A 90 -11.06 16.08 -10.72
CA THR A 90 -10.81 14.71 -11.19
C THR A 90 -11.10 13.72 -10.06
N ILE A 91 -11.75 12.60 -10.35
CA ILE A 91 -11.90 11.46 -9.44
C ILE A 91 -10.96 10.34 -9.90
N ILE A 92 -10.19 9.77 -8.96
CA ILE A 92 -9.41 8.54 -9.14
C ILE A 92 -9.85 7.50 -8.10
N PRO A 93 -9.56 6.19 -8.28
CA PRO A 93 -9.72 5.22 -7.19
C PRO A 93 -8.85 5.60 -5.99
N GLY A 94 -9.26 5.15 -4.81
CA GLY A 94 -8.45 5.28 -3.60
C GLY A 94 -7.05 4.72 -3.82
N LEU A 95 -6.03 5.49 -3.45
CA LEU A 95 -4.64 5.07 -3.67
C LEU A 95 -4.31 3.87 -2.77
N ILE A 96 -3.48 2.99 -3.29
CA ILE A 96 -2.98 1.77 -2.66
C ILE A 96 -1.45 1.86 -2.58
N ASP A 97 -0.93 1.95 -1.36
CA ASP A 97 0.51 1.84 -1.12
C ASP A 97 0.89 0.37 -0.99
N SER A 98 1.54 -0.17 -2.01
CA SER A 98 1.85 -1.61 -2.09
C SER A 98 3.10 -1.99 -1.32
N HIS A 99 3.81 -1.05 -0.68
CA HIS A 99 4.91 -1.37 0.22
C HIS A 99 5.03 -0.29 1.28
N ALA A 100 4.71 -0.64 2.52
CA ALA A 100 4.82 0.27 3.65
C ALA A 100 5.33 -0.48 4.90
N HIS A 101 5.76 0.31 5.88
CA HIS A 101 6.02 -0.04 7.27
C HIS A 101 5.10 0.83 8.13
N VAL A 102 3.92 0.30 8.44
CA VAL A 102 2.82 1.11 8.96
C VAL A 102 2.97 1.29 10.47
N GLU A 103 3.12 2.55 10.88
CA GLU A 103 3.14 2.94 12.29
C GLU A 103 1.82 3.61 12.68
N ARG A 104 1.40 3.44 13.95
CA ARG A 104 0.12 3.95 14.44
C ARG A 104 -0.04 5.47 14.27
N TRP A 105 1.02 6.25 14.49
CA TRP A 105 0.99 7.71 14.33
C TRP A 105 0.73 8.14 12.87
N ALA A 106 1.02 7.28 11.91
CA ALA A 106 0.89 7.57 10.49
C ALA A 106 -0.50 7.26 9.92
N ALA A 107 -1.37 6.57 10.67
CA ALA A 107 -2.66 6.05 10.18
C ALA A 107 -3.52 7.13 9.49
N VAL A 108 -3.70 8.28 10.15
CA VAL A 108 -4.49 9.40 9.61
C VAL A 108 -3.79 10.09 8.43
N ARG A 109 -2.45 10.04 8.37
CA ARG A 109 -1.67 10.69 7.31
C ARG A 109 -1.91 10.04 5.95
N TYR A 110 -2.00 8.71 5.91
CA TYR A 110 -2.34 7.98 4.69
C TYR A 110 -3.65 8.50 4.08
N ILE A 111 -4.71 8.65 4.89
CA ILE A 111 -6.00 9.17 4.42
C ILE A 111 -5.87 10.63 3.95
N ALA A 112 -5.14 11.49 4.66
CA ALA A 112 -4.93 12.88 4.26
C ALA A 112 -4.18 13.03 2.92
N TRP A 113 -3.46 11.99 2.50
CA TRP A 113 -2.78 11.88 1.21
C TRP A 113 -3.50 10.91 0.26
N GLY A 114 -4.79 10.62 0.47
CA GLY A 114 -5.60 9.84 -0.47
C GLY A 114 -5.27 8.35 -0.53
N VAL A 115 -4.37 7.86 0.33
CA VAL A 115 -4.05 6.45 0.48
C VAL A 115 -5.11 5.79 1.34
N THR A 116 -5.95 4.99 0.69
CA THR A 116 -7.09 4.32 1.34
C THR A 116 -6.80 2.87 1.68
N THR A 117 -5.72 2.29 1.12
CA THR A 117 -5.26 0.93 1.39
C THR A 117 -3.73 0.89 1.45
N VAL A 118 -3.18 0.08 2.35
CA VAL A 118 -1.74 -0.12 2.52
C VAL A 118 -1.41 -1.61 2.65
N ARG A 119 -0.31 -2.04 2.02
CA ARG A 119 0.33 -3.35 2.23
C ARG A 119 1.56 -3.15 3.10
N ASP A 120 1.42 -3.54 4.36
CA ASP A 120 2.51 -3.58 5.31
C ASP A 120 3.32 -4.87 5.14
N LEU A 121 4.63 -4.74 5.01
CA LEU A 121 5.51 -5.88 4.74
C LEU A 121 6.46 -6.21 5.87
N HIS A 122 6.38 -5.52 7.01
CA HIS A 122 7.12 -5.91 8.21
C HIS A 122 6.64 -5.19 9.47
N GLY A 123 6.47 -5.96 10.54
CA GLY A 123 6.32 -5.45 11.90
C GLY A 123 6.51 -6.55 12.93
N GLY A 124 6.36 -6.24 14.22
CA GLY A 124 6.12 -7.30 15.21
C GLY A 124 4.72 -7.87 14.98
N THR A 125 4.60 -9.20 14.80
CA THR A 125 3.34 -9.84 14.37
C THR A 125 2.13 -9.38 15.19
N ASP A 126 2.18 -9.47 16.51
CA ASP A 126 1.02 -9.10 17.35
C ASP A 126 0.68 -7.61 17.25
N THR A 127 1.69 -6.74 17.25
CA THR A 127 1.48 -5.28 17.26
C THR A 127 0.94 -4.78 15.94
N VAL A 128 1.45 -5.31 14.82
CA VAL A 128 1.05 -4.88 13.48
C VAL A 128 -0.33 -5.44 13.11
N LEU A 129 -0.66 -6.66 13.53
CA LEU A 129 -1.99 -7.24 13.32
C LEU A 129 -3.04 -6.57 14.21
N ALA A 130 -2.70 -6.18 15.44
CA ALA A 130 -3.60 -5.37 16.27
C ALA A 130 -3.89 -4.01 15.61
N LEU A 131 -2.87 -3.33 15.07
CA LEU A 131 -3.06 -2.08 14.34
C LEU A 131 -3.90 -2.26 13.07
N ARG A 132 -3.65 -3.34 12.32
CA ARG A 132 -4.46 -3.73 11.15
C ARG A 132 -5.93 -3.85 11.52
N ASN A 133 -6.22 -4.58 12.60
CA ASN A 133 -7.59 -4.81 13.05
C ASN A 133 -8.27 -3.51 13.52
N ASP A 134 -7.56 -2.67 14.27
CA ASP A 134 -8.07 -1.35 14.69
C ASP A 134 -8.46 -0.48 13.49
N MET A 135 -7.63 -0.44 12.45
CA MET A 135 -7.93 0.33 11.22
C MET A 135 -9.05 -0.31 10.41
N ASN A 136 -9.01 -1.63 10.22
CA ASN A 136 -9.98 -2.33 9.36
C ASN A 136 -11.40 -2.32 9.95
N LEU A 137 -11.52 -2.41 11.28
CA LEU A 137 -12.79 -2.29 12.01
C LEU A 137 -13.26 -0.82 12.16
N GLY A 138 -12.40 0.15 11.86
CA GLY A 138 -12.71 1.57 11.97
C GLY A 138 -12.62 2.15 13.39
N SER A 139 -12.00 1.42 14.33
CA SER A 139 -11.69 1.88 15.69
C SER A 139 -10.71 3.06 15.69
N ILE A 140 -9.84 3.11 14.68
CA ILE A 140 -9.01 4.29 14.37
C ILE A 140 -9.21 4.71 12.91
N VAL A 141 -9.11 6.01 12.64
CA VAL A 141 -9.15 6.53 11.28
C VAL A 141 -7.83 6.18 10.59
N GLY A 142 -7.91 5.34 9.56
CA GLY A 142 -6.75 4.90 8.79
C GLY A 142 -7.15 4.10 7.54
N PRO A 143 -6.18 3.79 6.68
CA PRO A 143 -6.40 2.99 5.47
C PRO A 143 -6.89 1.59 5.83
N ARG A 144 -7.41 0.84 4.85
CA ARG A 144 -7.43 -0.62 4.96
C ARG A 144 -6.00 -1.13 4.95
N MET A 145 -5.70 -2.09 5.79
CA MET A 145 -4.35 -2.62 5.93
C MET A 145 -4.37 -4.12 5.67
N PHE A 146 -3.40 -4.55 4.86
CA PHE A 146 -2.97 -5.93 4.70
C PHE A 146 -1.56 -6.02 5.29
N SER A 147 -1.25 -7.07 6.06
CA SER A 147 0.06 -7.18 6.71
C SER A 147 0.72 -8.53 6.51
N ALA A 148 2.04 -8.51 6.38
CA ALA A 148 2.87 -9.71 6.39
C ALA A 148 3.27 -10.19 7.79
N GLY A 149 3.00 -9.41 8.84
CA GLY A 149 3.52 -9.69 10.18
C GLY A 149 5.05 -9.57 10.24
N ALA A 150 5.68 -10.43 11.03
CA ALA A 150 7.12 -10.61 10.98
C ALA A 150 7.58 -11.08 9.60
N MET A 151 8.78 -10.68 9.19
CA MET A 151 9.39 -11.25 7.98
C MET A 151 10.09 -12.56 8.33
N ILE A 152 10.26 -13.44 7.34
CA ILE A 152 11.02 -14.68 7.42
C ILE A 152 12.41 -14.45 6.84
N ASP A 153 13.47 -14.78 7.58
CA ASP A 153 14.86 -14.59 7.14
C ASP A 153 15.76 -15.77 7.51
N GLY A 154 16.88 -15.92 6.81
CA GLY A 154 17.91 -16.91 7.15
C GLY A 154 18.61 -16.59 8.48
N VAL A 155 19.03 -17.62 9.23
CA VAL A 155 19.76 -17.41 10.49
C VAL A 155 21.25 -17.02 10.28
N PRO A 156 21.81 -16.12 11.11
CA PRO A 156 21.09 -15.25 12.04
C PRO A 156 20.26 -14.22 11.27
N PRO A 157 19.02 -13.90 11.70
CA PRO A 157 18.16 -12.99 10.95
C PRO A 157 18.72 -11.57 10.93
N THR A 158 18.30 -10.77 9.94
CA THR A 158 18.71 -9.36 9.81
C THR A 158 18.10 -8.49 10.90
N TYR A 159 16.84 -8.73 11.27
CA TYR A 159 16.13 -7.99 12.31
C TYR A 159 15.75 -8.91 13.48
N PRO A 160 15.79 -8.41 14.74
CA PRO A 160 15.49 -9.23 15.91
C PRO A 160 14.07 -9.79 15.95
N ASN A 161 13.11 -9.10 15.36
CA ASN A 161 11.70 -9.50 15.29
C ASN A 161 11.37 -10.34 14.03
N ALA A 162 12.36 -10.74 13.24
CA ALA A 162 12.16 -11.64 12.11
C ALA A 162 12.16 -13.11 12.56
N THR A 163 11.40 -13.94 11.86
CA THR A 163 11.37 -15.39 12.05
C THR A 163 12.56 -16.02 11.34
N GLY A 164 13.55 -16.46 12.13
CA GLY A 164 14.77 -17.10 11.63
C GLY A 164 14.55 -18.53 11.16
N ILE A 165 15.07 -18.87 9.98
CA ILE A 165 15.04 -20.23 9.41
C ILE A 165 16.43 -20.70 8.96
N ALA A 166 16.71 -21.99 9.13
CA ALA A 166 17.98 -22.64 8.78
C ALA A 166 17.80 -23.96 8.02
N SER A 167 16.57 -24.47 7.93
CA SER A 167 16.25 -25.74 7.27
C SER A 167 14.90 -25.71 6.57
N ALA A 168 14.64 -26.68 5.69
CA ALA A 168 13.36 -26.86 5.02
C ALA A 168 12.19 -26.98 6.02
N ASP A 169 12.36 -27.77 7.09
CA ASP A 169 11.31 -27.95 8.10
C ASP A 169 11.04 -26.66 8.88
N GLN A 170 12.08 -25.86 9.16
CA GLN A 170 11.90 -24.55 9.78
C GLN A 170 11.21 -23.57 8.84
N ALA A 171 11.50 -23.63 7.53
CA ALA A 171 10.83 -22.82 6.53
C ALA A 171 9.32 -23.13 6.47
N ARG A 172 8.94 -24.41 6.46
CA ARG A 172 7.51 -24.83 6.52
C ARG A 172 6.84 -24.37 7.81
N ARG A 173 7.47 -24.63 8.97
CA ARG A 173 6.93 -24.20 10.26
C ARG A 173 6.77 -22.68 10.37
N ALA A 174 7.70 -21.90 9.80
CA ALA A 174 7.57 -20.46 9.75
C ALA A 174 6.32 -20.04 8.98
N VAL A 175 6.05 -20.66 7.82
CA VAL A 175 4.82 -20.43 7.06
C VAL A 175 3.57 -20.78 7.88
N ASP A 176 3.54 -21.95 8.52
CA ASP A 176 2.42 -22.37 9.37
C ASP A 176 2.14 -21.36 10.50
N GLN A 177 3.19 -20.88 11.15
CA GLN A 177 3.09 -19.88 12.22
C GLN A 177 2.46 -18.58 11.74
N HIS A 178 2.85 -18.09 10.56
CA HIS A 178 2.29 -16.87 10.00
C HIS A 178 0.84 -17.07 9.56
N ALA A 179 0.51 -18.24 9.00
CA ALA A 179 -0.86 -18.61 8.66
C ALA A 179 -1.77 -18.63 9.90
N VAL A 180 -1.31 -19.23 11.00
CA VAL A 180 -2.04 -19.25 12.28
C VAL A 180 -2.21 -17.84 12.87
N ALA A 181 -1.19 -16.98 12.73
CA ALA A 181 -1.30 -15.59 13.14
C ALA A 181 -2.33 -14.79 12.31
N GLY A 182 -2.71 -15.29 11.13
CA GLY A 182 -3.70 -14.65 10.26
C GLY A 182 -3.14 -13.46 9.48
N VAL A 183 -1.88 -13.56 9.02
CA VAL A 183 -1.29 -12.61 8.09
C VAL A 183 -1.95 -12.70 6.71
N ASP A 184 -1.88 -11.62 5.93
CA ASP A 184 -2.41 -11.57 4.57
C ASP A 184 -1.35 -11.96 3.52
N TYR A 185 -0.07 -11.80 3.86
CA TYR A 185 1.09 -12.05 3.01
C TYR A 185 2.22 -12.70 3.80
N LEU A 186 3.15 -13.34 3.10
CA LEU A 186 4.46 -13.67 3.67
C LEU A 186 5.50 -12.71 3.10
N LYS A 187 6.38 -12.20 3.96
CA LYS A 187 7.57 -11.46 3.53
C LYS A 187 8.80 -12.30 3.78
N ILE A 188 9.59 -12.57 2.73
CA ILE A 188 10.93 -13.13 2.87
C ILE A 188 12.00 -12.04 2.74
N TYR A 189 13.14 -12.28 3.38
CA TYR A 189 14.25 -11.33 3.42
C TYR A 189 15.57 -11.89 2.88
N THR A 190 16.61 -11.05 2.95
CA THR A 190 17.82 -11.15 2.13
C THR A 190 18.63 -12.43 2.35
N LYS A 191 18.49 -13.14 3.48
CA LYS A 191 19.26 -14.35 3.77
C LYS A 191 18.56 -15.65 3.37
N VAL A 192 17.36 -15.58 2.78
CA VAL A 192 16.67 -16.76 2.22
C VAL A 192 17.37 -17.21 0.94
N THR A 193 18.04 -18.37 1.02
CA THR A 193 18.72 -19.02 -0.10
C THR A 193 17.73 -19.79 -0.99
N PRO A 194 18.11 -20.20 -2.22
CA PRO A 194 17.25 -21.02 -3.06
C PRO A 194 16.79 -22.33 -2.39
N GLY A 195 17.65 -22.94 -1.57
CA GLY A 195 17.33 -24.16 -0.82
C GLY A 195 16.30 -23.96 0.30
N LEU A 196 16.21 -22.75 0.86
CA LEU A 196 15.18 -22.39 1.85
C LEU A 196 13.91 -21.87 1.17
N LEU A 197 14.05 -21.21 0.03
CA LEU A 197 12.94 -20.62 -0.72
C LEU A 197 11.94 -21.69 -1.20
N ARG A 198 12.43 -22.81 -1.74
CA ARG A 198 11.54 -23.81 -2.33
C ARG A 198 10.59 -24.46 -1.29
N PRO A 199 11.07 -24.99 -0.15
CA PRO A 199 10.19 -25.52 0.89
C PRO A 199 9.21 -24.48 1.44
N LEU A 200 9.63 -23.22 1.56
CA LEU A 200 8.79 -22.10 1.98
C LEU A 200 7.64 -21.88 0.99
N LEU A 201 7.94 -21.76 -0.31
CA LEU A 201 6.93 -21.57 -1.35
C LEU A 201 5.99 -22.76 -1.47
N ASP A 202 6.50 -23.99 -1.36
CA ASP A 202 5.67 -25.19 -1.40
C ASP A 202 4.65 -25.22 -0.24
N GLU A 203 5.00 -24.70 0.94
CA GLU A 203 4.06 -24.61 2.06
C GLU A 203 3.09 -23.44 1.91
N ALA A 204 3.61 -22.30 1.47
CA ALA A 204 2.82 -21.10 1.23
C ALA A 204 1.71 -21.34 0.21
N ASP A 205 1.99 -22.11 -0.85
CA ASP A 205 1.01 -22.48 -1.89
C ASP A 205 -0.15 -23.31 -1.32
N LYS A 206 0.13 -24.29 -0.45
CA LYS A 206 -0.90 -25.10 0.22
C LYS A 206 -1.86 -24.24 1.05
N LEU A 207 -1.32 -23.21 1.70
CA LEU A 207 -2.07 -22.29 2.55
C LEU A 207 -2.59 -21.06 1.79
N ARG A 208 -2.32 -20.97 0.48
CA ARG A 208 -2.69 -19.84 -0.39
C ARG A 208 -2.19 -18.49 0.12
N LEU A 209 -0.99 -18.47 0.70
CA LEU A 209 -0.34 -17.25 1.19
C LEU A 209 0.64 -16.72 0.14
N PRO A 210 0.40 -15.54 -0.45
CA PRO A 210 1.31 -14.98 -1.43
C PRO A 210 2.62 -14.54 -0.77
N VAL A 211 3.76 -14.76 -1.46
CA VAL A 211 5.10 -14.44 -0.94
C VAL A 211 5.71 -13.22 -1.64
N ALA A 212 5.96 -12.16 -0.88
CA ALA A 212 6.71 -10.97 -1.27
C ALA A 212 8.18 -11.11 -0.86
N ALA A 213 9.11 -10.62 -1.68
CA ALA A 213 10.54 -10.86 -1.48
C ALA A 213 11.40 -9.59 -1.47
N HIS A 214 12.21 -9.42 -0.42
CA HIS A 214 13.44 -8.63 -0.48
C HIS A 214 14.60 -9.61 -0.65
N LEU A 215 15.21 -9.60 -1.82
CA LEU A 215 16.19 -10.58 -2.24
C LEU A 215 17.63 -10.19 -1.87
N GLY A 216 18.48 -11.20 -1.69
CA GLY A 216 19.90 -11.03 -1.39
C GLY A 216 20.73 -12.27 -1.66
N LYS A 217 20.38 -13.41 -1.04
CA LYS A 217 20.99 -14.73 -1.28
C LYS A 217 20.39 -15.49 -2.47
N THR A 218 19.34 -14.94 -3.09
CA THR A 218 18.66 -15.48 -4.26
C THR A 218 18.46 -14.34 -5.26
N ASP A 219 18.75 -14.55 -6.54
CA ASP A 219 18.55 -13.52 -7.56
C ASP A 219 17.08 -13.37 -7.99
N ALA A 220 16.76 -12.25 -8.66
CA ALA A 220 15.41 -11.93 -9.06
C ALA A 220 14.77 -12.95 -10.02
N LEU A 221 15.53 -13.50 -10.97
CA LEU A 221 14.97 -14.45 -11.94
C LEU A 221 14.71 -15.81 -11.30
N THR A 222 15.62 -16.27 -10.43
CA THR A 222 15.43 -17.51 -9.67
C THR A 222 14.19 -17.40 -8.78
N ALA A 223 14.03 -16.30 -8.03
CA ALA A 223 12.87 -16.11 -7.17
C ALA A 223 11.56 -15.99 -7.97
N ALA A 224 11.54 -15.18 -9.03
CA ALA A 224 10.36 -14.99 -9.88
C ALA A 224 9.90 -16.29 -10.54
N ARG A 225 10.84 -17.13 -11.01
CA ARG A 225 10.53 -18.46 -11.56
C ARG A 225 10.07 -19.46 -10.52
N ALA A 226 10.55 -19.33 -9.28
CA ALA A 226 10.12 -20.18 -8.17
C ALA A 226 8.68 -19.89 -7.72
N GLY A 227 8.17 -18.69 -7.97
CA GLY A 227 6.76 -18.33 -7.72
C GLY A 227 6.54 -17.23 -6.68
N VAL A 228 7.55 -16.42 -6.35
CA VAL A 228 7.30 -15.21 -5.54
C VAL A 228 6.35 -14.27 -6.30
N VAL A 229 5.38 -13.68 -5.61
CA VAL A 229 4.34 -12.86 -6.26
C VAL A 229 4.79 -11.42 -6.45
N SER A 230 5.69 -10.94 -5.60
CA SER A 230 6.31 -9.62 -5.77
C SER A 230 7.77 -9.58 -5.34
N ILE A 231 8.55 -8.78 -6.08
CA ILE A 231 9.93 -8.43 -5.73
C ILE A 231 9.94 -6.94 -5.39
N GLU A 232 10.45 -6.67 -4.20
CA GLU A 232 10.51 -5.33 -3.64
C GLU A 232 11.88 -4.68 -3.95
N HIS A 233 11.88 -3.36 -4.16
CA HIS A 233 13.12 -2.55 -4.35
C HIS A 233 13.95 -2.94 -5.57
N MET A 234 13.35 -3.71 -6.49
CA MET A 234 14.07 -4.37 -7.60
C MET A 234 15.28 -5.20 -7.09
N SER A 235 15.23 -5.69 -5.85
CA SER A 235 16.29 -6.48 -5.23
C SER A 235 16.61 -7.73 -6.06
N GLY A 236 17.88 -8.13 -6.13
CA GLY A 236 18.31 -9.28 -6.90
C GLY A 236 18.40 -9.08 -8.41
N VAL A 237 18.00 -7.91 -8.96
CA VAL A 237 18.04 -7.65 -10.41
C VAL A 237 19.48 -7.52 -10.92
N VAL A 238 20.36 -6.84 -10.17
CA VAL A 238 21.78 -6.73 -10.56
C VAL A 238 22.44 -8.10 -10.54
N GLN A 239 22.09 -8.93 -9.56
CA GLN A 239 22.57 -10.32 -9.48
C GLN A 239 22.12 -11.12 -10.69
N ALA A 240 20.83 -11.05 -11.05
CA ALA A 240 20.27 -11.73 -12.20
C ALA A 240 20.88 -11.25 -13.53
N ALA A 241 21.23 -9.97 -13.63
CA ALA A 241 21.81 -9.37 -14.83
C ALA A 241 23.29 -9.74 -15.04
N THR A 242 24.03 -9.96 -13.95
CA THR A 242 25.50 -10.17 -13.99
C THR A 242 25.92 -11.62 -13.76
N GLY A 243 25.16 -12.38 -12.97
CA GLY A 243 25.57 -13.70 -12.48
C GLY A 243 26.74 -13.65 -11.49
N ASP A 244 27.11 -12.48 -10.98
CA ASP A 244 28.29 -12.34 -10.13
C ASP A 244 28.00 -12.80 -8.68
N PRO A 245 28.69 -13.85 -8.19
CA PRO A 245 28.43 -14.41 -6.86
C PRO A 245 28.80 -13.44 -5.73
N ARG A 246 29.58 -12.39 -5.99
CA ARG A 246 29.96 -11.41 -4.96
C ARG A 246 28.75 -10.68 -4.39
N TYR A 247 27.67 -10.50 -5.15
CA TYR A 247 26.45 -9.91 -4.60
C TYR A 247 25.79 -10.82 -3.56
N VAL A 248 25.81 -12.14 -3.79
CA VAL A 248 25.32 -13.12 -2.82
C VAL A 248 26.18 -13.08 -1.55
N THR A 249 27.51 -13.07 -1.69
CA THR A 249 28.42 -12.98 -0.53
C THR A 249 28.25 -11.66 0.23
N ALA A 250 28.09 -10.53 -0.47
CA ALA A 250 27.88 -9.22 0.17
C ALA A 250 26.64 -9.21 1.10
N HIS A 251 25.60 -9.99 0.78
CA HIS A 251 24.41 -10.15 1.61
C HIS A 251 24.60 -11.03 2.86
N ASP A 252 25.83 -11.42 3.22
CA ASP A 252 26.14 -11.84 4.60
C ASP A 252 25.87 -10.69 5.60
N ASN A 253 26.04 -9.44 5.14
CA ASN A 253 25.64 -8.24 5.86
C ASN A 253 24.64 -7.44 5.02
N PHE A 254 23.45 -7.16 5.58
CA PHE A 254 22.38 -6.48 4.85
C PHE A 254 22.81 -5.16 4.20
N LEU A 255 23.44 -4.26 4.95
CA LEU A 255 23.82 -2.94 4.42
C LEU A 255 24.94 -3.05 3.39
N ALA A 256 25.87 -3.98 3.56
CA ALA A 256 26.90 -4.24 2.56
C ALA A 256 26.31 -4.78 1.25
N GLY A 257 25.39 -5.75 1.34
CA GLY A 257 24.66 -6.32 0.21
C GLY A 257 23.84 -5.28 -0.55
N TRP A 258 23.03 -4.50 0.17
CA TRP A 258 22.28 -3.39 -0.39
C TRP A 258 23.19 -2.38 -1.09
N THR A 259 24.29 -1.97 -0.44
CA THR A 259 25.27 -1.04 -1.03
C THR A 259 25.87 -1.60 -2.31
N ALA A 260 26.19 -2.90 -2.34
CA ALA A 260 26.74 -3.54 -3.52
C ALA A 260 25.74 -3.53 -4.68
N GLU A 261 24.49 -3.93 -4.45
CA GLU A 261 23.42 -3.88 -5.47
C GLU A 261 23.19 -2.46 -5.98
N GLU A 262 23.03 -1.50 -5.06
CA GLU A 262 22.74 -0.11 -5.41
C GLU A 262 23.85 0.48 -6.29
N LYS A 263 25.12 0.19 -5.99
CA LYS A 263 26.26 0.61 -6.85
C LYS A 263 26.32 -0.20 -8.15
N GLY A 264 25.96 -1.47 -8.11
CA GLY A 264 26.06 -2.41 -9.22
C GLY A 264 25.19 -2.03 -10.41
N TRP A 265 24.04 -1.38 -10.17
CA TRP A 265 23.20 -0.80 -11.22
C TRP A 265 23.99 0.10 -12.19
N ALA A 266 24.87 0.98 -11.69
CA ALA A 266 25.69 1.86 -12.52
C ALA A 266 26.67 1.12 -13.44
N GLY A 267 27.03 -0.13 -13.09
CA GLY A 267 27.90 -0.99 -13.90
C GLY A 267 27.17 -1.75 -15.01
N LEU A 268 25.84 -1.80 -14.99
CA LEU A 268 25.08 -2.49 -16.03
C LEU A 268 25.07 -1.69 -17.34
N ASP A 269 25.29 -2.39 -18.45
CA ASP A 269 25.01 -1.82 -19.76
C ASP A 269 23.51 -1.82 -20.07
N SER A 270 23.12 -1.02 -21.07
CA SER A 270 21.72 -0.86 -21.48
C SER A 270 21.05 -2.18 -21.90
N SER A 271 21.82 -3.04 -22.56
CA SER A 271 21.33 -4.32 -23.08
C SER A 271 21.11 -5.33 -21.95
N ALA A 272 21.96 -5.35 -20.94
CA ALA A 272 21.83 -6.20 -19.75
C ALA A 272 20.57 -5.83 -18.95
N VAL A 273 20.32 -4.54 -18.74
CA VAL A 273 19.08 -4.06 -18.10
C VAL A 273 17.86 -4.51 -18.90
N ALA A 274 17.83 -4.26 -20.21
CA ALA A 274 16.68 -4.59 -21.04
C ALA A 274 16.43 -6.10 -21.16
N ARG A 275 17.49 -6.93 -21.25
CA ARG A 275 17.38 -8.39 -21.24
C ARG A 275 16.78 -8.90 -19.93
N THR A 276 17.29 -8.42 -18.80
CA THR A 276 16.84 -8.86 -17.46
C THR A 276 15.39 -8.44 -17.21
N ALA A 277 15.03 -7.21 -17.58
CA ALA A 277 13.65 -6.71 -17.50
C ALA A 277 12.69 -7.56 -18.33
N ARG A 278 13.03 -7.88 -19.60
CA ARG A 278 12.20 -8.76 -20.44
C ARG A 278 12.07 -10.18 -19.87
N ALA A 279 13.16 -10.74 -19.35
CA ALA A 279 13.13 -12.08 -18.76
C ALA A 279 12.24 -12.14 -17.50
N LEU A 280 12.27 -11.09 -16.66
CA LEU A 280 11.37 -10.99 -15.51
C LEU A 280 9.91 -10.78 -15.95
N ALA A 281 9.66 -9.97 -16.97
CA ALA A 281 8.31 -9.70 -17.48
C ALA A 281 7.64 -10.94 -18.11
N GLN A 282 8.42 -11.95 -18.50
CA GLN A 282 7.92 -13.25 -18.93
C GLN A 282 7.47 -14.15 -17.78
N THR A 283 7.74 -13.77 -16.53
CA THR A 283 7.20 -14.43 -15.34
C THR A 283 5.90 -13.77 -14.90
N LYS A 284 5.31 -14.24 -13.79
CA LYS A 284 4.09 -13.64 -13.20
C LYS A 284 4.40 -12.67 -12.05
N VAL A 285 5.68 -12.35 -11.81
CA VAL A 285 6.07 -11.52 -10.66
C VAL A 285 5.59 -10.08 -10.86
N THR A 286 5.19 -9.43 -9.77
CA THR A 286 4.98 -7.98 -9.76
C THR A 286 6.24 -7.29 -9.23
N ILE A 287 6.72 -6.27 -9.93
CA ILE A 287 7.80 -5.42 -9.40
C ILE A 287 7.16 -4.28 -8.62
N VAL A 288 7.58 -4.13 -7.36
CA VAL A 288 7.28 -2.96 -6.54
C VAL A 288 8.59 -2.19 -6.38
N PRO A 289 8.87 -1.22 -7.27
CA PRO A 289 10.22 -0.74 -7.45
C PRO A 289 10.67 0.17 -6.31
N THR A 290 9.75 0.81 -5.59
CA THR A 290 10.05 1.77 -4.52
C THR A 290 11.14 2.74 -4.97
N LEU A 291 11.00 3.31 -6.18
CA LEU A 291 11.95 4.25 -6.76
C LEU A 291 12.25 5.41 -5.80
N VAL A 292 11.30 5.79 -4.96
CA VAL A 292 11.46 6.80 -3.89
C VAL A 292 12.54 6.42 -2.87
N VAL A 293 12.72 5.14 -2.54
CA VAL A 293 13.81 4.67 -1.66
C VAL A 293 15.15 4.96 -2.32
N HIS A 294 15.34 4.48 -3.54
CA HIS A 294 16.57 4.65 -4.29
C HIS A 294 16.88 6.14 -4.58
N ASP A 295 15.88 6.97 -4.89
CA ASP A 295 16.06 8.42 -5.07
C ASP A 295 16.47 9.11 -3.77
N MET A 296 15.84 8.73 -2.65
CA MET A 296 16.20 9.22 -1.31
C MET A 296 17.65 8.85 -0.98
N LEU A 297 18.05 7.58 -1.15
CA LEU A 297 19.41 7.11 -0.87
C LEU A 297 20.48 7.84 -1.70
N ALA A 298 20.20 8.11 -2.99
CA ALA A 298 21.10 8.84 -3.87
C ALA A 298 21.31 10.32 -3.50
N ARG A 299 20.51 10.84 -2.57
CA ARG A 299 20.50 12.25 -2.16
C ARG A 299 20.71 12.43 -0.65
N LEU A 300 20.98 11.37 0.11
CA LEU A 300 21.10 11.42 1.58
C LEU A 300 22.26 12.30 2.09
N ASP A 301 23.22 12.64 1.24
CA ASP A 301 24.28 13.61 1.52
C ASP A 301 23.83 15.07 1.35
N ASN A 302 22.58 15.32 0.93
CA ASN A 302 22.00 16.66 0.86
C ASN A 302 21.19 16.98 2.13
N PRO A 303 21.64 17.93 2.97
CA PRO A 303 20.97 18.26 4.22
C PRO A 303 19.57 18.88 4.03
N ILE A 304 19.25 19.42 2.85
CA ILE A 304 17.94 20.04 2.55
C ILE A 304 16.81 19.01 2.59
N LEU A 305 17.09 17.72 2.47
CA LEU A 305 16.07 16.68 2.55
C LEU A 305 15.34 16.65 3.91
N LEU A 306 15.95 17.14 4.98
CA LEU A 306 15.32 17.22 6.30
C LEU A 306 14.21 18.28 6.38
N THR A 307 14.19 19.24 5.46
CA THR A 307 13.21 20.33 5.40
C THR A 307 12.36 20.27 4.14
N ARG A 308 12.21 19.08 3.55
CA ARG A 308 11.42 18.86 2.34
C ARG A 308 9.91 18.92 2.62
N PRO A 309 9.07 19.27 1.63
CA PRO A 309 7.61 19.28 1.82
C PRO A 309 7.08 17.95 2.35
N GLY A 310 6.10 18.04 3.25
CA GLY A 310 5.50 16.92 3.98
C GLY A 310 6.24 16.52 5.26
N MET A 311 7.49 16.96 5.50
CA MET A 311 8.22 16.70 6.75
C MET A 311 7.72 17.57 7.91
N GLU A 312 7.14 18.73 7.61
CA GLU A 312 6.57 19.67 8.58
C GLU A 312 5.53 19.01 9.49
N ASP A 313 4.85 17.99 8.99
CA ASP A 313 3.76 17.32 9.68
C ASP A 313 4.13 15.93 10.24
N VAL A 314 5.39 15.51 10.10
CA VAL A 314 5.87 14.27 10.72
C VAL A 314 6.13 14.58 12.20
N PRO A 315 5.64 13.81 13.19
CA PRO A 315 5.89 14.10 14.62
C PRO A 315 7.36 13.96 14.99
N GLU A 316 7.94 14.85 15.82
CA GLU A 316 9.36 14.78 16.23
C GLU A 316 9.78 13.42 16.80
N SER A 317 8.84 12.72 17.44
CA SER A 317 9.02 11.37 17.98
C SER A 317 9.15 10.26 16.92
N ALA A 318 8.79 10.52 15.66
CA ALA A 318 8.90 9.57 14.55
C ALA A 318 10.36 9.42 14.08
N GLN A 319 11.16 8.78 14.92
CA GLN A 319 12.59 8.58 14.70
C GLN A 319 12.88 7.72 13.47
N SER A 320 11.97 6.81 13.08
CA SER A 320 12.07 5.99 11.87
C SER A 320 12.27 6.85 10.62
N VAL A 321 11.53 7.96 10.50
CA VAL A 321 11.64 8.92 9.40
C VAL A 321 12.80 9.90 9.60
N ARG A 322 13.04 10.38 10.83
CA ARG A 322 14.01 11.46 11.06
C ARG A 322 15.48 11.02 11.20
N SER A 323 15.76 9.75 11.48
CA SER A 323 17.10 9.28 11.88
C SER A 323 18.10 9.07 10.74
N VAL A 324 18.36 10.08 9.90
CA VAL A 324 19.36 10.02 8.82
C VAL A 324 20.80 9.79 9.32
N PRO A 325 21.30 10.51 10.35
CA PRO A 325 22.69 10.34 10.81
C PRO A 325 23.01 8.92 11.29
N SER A 326 22.01 8.22 11.84
CA SER A 326 22.16 6.83 12.29
C SER A 326 22.39 5.88 11.12
N LEU A 327 21.66 6.07 10.02
CA LEU A 327 21.83 5.29 8.79
C LEU A 327 23.23 5.52 8.20
N LEU A 328 23.64 6.79 8.03
CA LEU A 328 24.95 7.15 7.48
C LEU A 328 26.12 6.56 8.30
N ARG A 329 26.03 6.55 9.63
CA ARG A 329 27.05 5.94 10.49
C ARG A 329 27.14 4.43 10.30
N ARG A 330 26.00 3.75 10.14
CA ARG A 330 25.94 2.29 9.98
C ARG A 330 26.41 1.83 8.59
N THR A 331 26.17 2.63 7.56
CA THR A 331 26.57 2.30 6.18
C THR A 331 28.01 2.72 5.89
N GLY A 332 28.49 3.79 6.51
CA GLY A 332 29.82 4.35 6.22
C GLY A 332 29.94 4.92 4.81
N TRP A 333 28.83 5.23 4.14
CA TRP A 333 28.82 5.77 2.78
C TRP A 333 29.57 7.09 2.68
N ARG A 334 30.30 7.25 1.58
CA ARG A 334 31.09 8.43 1.26
C ARG A 334 30.60 9.07 -0.03
N ALA A 335 31.13 10.24 -0.38
CA ALA A 335 30.77 10.96 -1.61
C ALA A 335 30.77 10.06 -2.86
N GLY A 336 31.78 9.19 -3.01
CA GLY A 336 31.87 8.27 -4.14
C GLY A 336 30.76 7.21 -4.20
N ASP A 337 30.16 6.84 -3.06
CA ASP A 337 29.01 5.95 -3.02
C ASP A 337 27.74 6.67 -3.50
N PHE A 338 27.51 7.90 -3.04
CA PHE A 338 26.38 8.73 -3.51
C PHE A 338 26.47 9.03 -5.00
N ASP A 339 27.68 9.30 -5.52
CA ASP A 339 27.89 9.45 -6.96
C ASP A 339 27.55 8.19 -7.74
N ALA A 340 27.86 7.01 -7.19
CA ALA A 340 27.46 5.74 -7.81
C ALA A 340 25.93 5.58 -7.77
N PHE A 341 25.28 5.86 -6.64
CA PHE A 341 23.81 5.78 -6.51
C PHE A 341 23.10 6.70 -7.52
N ARG A 342 23.58 7.94 -7.69
CA ARG A 342 23.05 8.88 -8.71
C ARG A 342 23.22 8.37 -10.13
N ARG A 343 24.32 7.67 -10.44
CA ARG A 343 24.49 7.03 -11.75
C ARG A 343 23.55 5.83 -11.92
N SER A 344 23.34 5.06 -10.85
CA SER A 344 22.44 3.90 -10.82
C SER A 344 20.99 4.25 -11.11
N ARG A 345 20.52 5.44 -10.69
CA ARG A 345 19.17 5.94 -10.99
C ARG A 345 18.77 5.80 -12.45
N ARG A 346 19.67 6.13 -13.38
CA ARG A 346 19.38 6.04 -14.83
C ARG A 346 19.10 4.61 -15.28
N ARG A 347 19.76 3.61 -14.65
CA ARG A 347 19.58 2.19 -14.97
C ARG A 347 18.36 1.59 -14.28
N GLN A 348 18.05 2.04 -13.06
CA GLN A 348 16.81 1.70 -12.36
C GLN A 348 15.58 2.22 -13.14
N ASP A 349 15.60 3.49 -13.54
CA ASP A 349 14.54 4.10 -14.36
C ASP A 349 14.40 3.38 -15.72
N GLN A 350 15.53 3.01 -16.33
CA GLN A 350 15.55 2.19 -17.54
C GLN A 350 14.89 0.82 -17.29
N PHE A 351 15.24 0.14 -16.20
CA PHE A 351 14.67 -1.17 -15.88
C PHE A 351 13.16 -1.11 -15.77
N VAL A 352 12.63 -0.14 -14.99
CA VAL A 352 11.18 0.07 -14.84
C VAL A 352 10.49 0.26 -16.19
N ARG A 353 11.06 1.10 -17.07
CA ARG A 353 10.52 1.34 -18.41
C ARG A 353 10.52 0.11 -19.29
N GLU A 354 11.64 -0.61 -19.34
CA GLU A 354 11.78 -1.81 -20.18
C GLU A 354 10.91 -2.96 -19.66
N TYR A 355 10.80 -3.10 -18.34
CA TYR A 355 9.95 -4.09 -17.69
C TYR A 355 8.47 -3.82 -18.01
N LYS A 356 8.04 -2.57 -17.89
CA LYS A 356 6.68 -2.16 -18.26
C LYS A 356 6.38 -2.37 -19.74
N ARG A 357 7.31 -1.95 -20.63
CA ARG A 357 7.18 -2.14 -22.09
C ARG A 357 7.10 -3.60 -22.50
N ALA A 358 7.74 -4.49 -21.73
CA ALA A 358 7.68 -5.93 -21.94
C ALA A 358 6.38 -6.57 -21.40
N GLY A 359 5.44 -5.79 -20.88
CA GLY A 359 4.17 -6.26 -20.33
C GLY A 359 4.21 -6.63 -18.84
N GLY A 360 5.32 -6.35 -18.15
CA GLY A 360 5.48 -6.64 -16.73
C GLY A 360 4.52 -5.85 -15.83
N ALA A 361 4.09 -6.49 -14.73
CA ALA A 361 3.20 -5.88 -13.74
C ALA A 361 3.97 -5.03 -12.72
N ILE A 362 3.60 -3.76 -12.58
CA ILE A 362 4.19 -2.82 -11.62
C ILE A 362 3.12 -2.34 -10.65
N ALA A 363 3.38 -2.42 -9.35
CA ALA A 363 2.59 -1.76 -8.32
C ALA A 363 3.43 -0.69 -7.62
N ALA A 364 2.82 0.44 -7.26
CA ALA A 364 3.52 1.53 -6.57
C ALA A 364 3.59 1.25 -5.07
N GLY A 365 4.77 1.46 -4.47
CA GLY A 365 5.00 1.33 -3.04
C GLY A 365 6.00 2.38 -2.56
N SER A 366 5.85 2.85 -1.33
CA SER A 366 6.67 3.95 -0.80
C SER A 366 7.80 3.54 0.13
N ASP A 367 7.70 2.35 0.72
CA ASP A 367 8.51 1.86 1.84
C ASP A 367 8.40 2.73 3.11
N ALA A 368 7.39 3.61 3.19
CA ALA A 368 7.17 4.49 4.34
C ALA A 368 6.46 3.75 5.49
N ALA A 369 6.77 3.99 6.76
CA ALA A 369 7.78 4.91 7.26
C ALA A 369 9.19 4.28 7.24
N ASN A 370 10.12 4.98 6.59
CA ASN A 370 11.56 4.75 6.68
C ASN A 370 12.27 6.11 6.62
N GLN A 371 13.60 6.15 6.72
CA GLN A 371 14.33 7.42 6.78
C GLN A 371 13.94 8.34 5.61
N LEU A 372 13.40 9.52 5.95
CA LEU A 372 12.85 10.54 5.07
C LEU A 372 11.62 10.13 4.25
N LEU A 373 11.18 8.87 4.27
CA LEU A 373 9.99 8.42 3.54
C LEU A 373 8.74 8.68 4.38
N ILE A 374 7.88 9.57 3.87
CA ILE A 374 6.76 10.15 4.61
C ILE A 374 5.49 9.36 4.28
N PRO A 375 4.83 8.75 5.28
CA PRO A 375 3.58 8.02 5.08
C PRO A 375 2.53 8.84 4.31
N GLY A 376 1.97 8.23 3.26
CA GLY A 376 1.05 8.87 2.33
C GLY A 376 1.74 9.73 1.27
N TYR A 377 2.52 10.74 1.68
CA TYR A 377 3.17 11.67 0.75
C TYR A 377 4.14 10.97 -0.21
N SER A 378 4.96 10.06 0.29
CA SER A 378 5.99 9.38 -0.52
C SER A 378 5.42 8.45 -1.59
N LEU A 379 4.15 8.02 -1.50
CA LEU A 379 3.49 7.34 -2.61
C LEU A 379 3.26 8.27 -3.81
N HIS A 380 3.00 9.56 -3.59
CA HIS A 380 2.92 10.54 -4.67
C HIS A 380 4.29 10.82 -5.29
N GLU A 381 5.36 10.75 -4.50
CA GLU A 381 6.74 10.82 -5.01
C GLU A 381 7.05 9.60 -5.87
N GLU A 382 6.66 8.41 -5.44
CA GLU A 382 6.79 7.18 -6.22
C GLU A 382 6.08 7.29 -7.56
N MET A 383 4.82 7.75 -7.58
CA MET A 383 4.10 7.96 -8.84
C MET A 383 4.80 8.97 -9.76
N ALA A 384 5.38 10.04 -9.22
CA ALA A 384 6.14 11.00 -10.02
C ALA A 384 7.44 10.40 -10.59
N LEU A 385 8.13 9.56 -9.81
CA LEU A 385 9.33 8.86 -10.25
C LEU A 385 9.02 7.78 -11.28
N LEU A 386 7.89 7.07 -11.18
CA LEU A 386 7.41 6.16 -12.20
C LEU A 386 7.16 6.88 -13.54
N VAL A 387 6.55 8.07 -13.50
CA VAL A 387 6.39 8.90 -14.70
C VAL A 387 7.75 9.35 -15.25
N ALA A 388 8.67 9.80 -14.38
CA ALA A 388 10.03 10.17 -14.78
C ALA A 388 10.81 8.98 -15.40
N ALA A 389 10.54 7.76 -14.95
CA ALA A 389 11.10 6.54 -15.51
C ALA A 389 10.52 6.21 -16.91
N GLY A 390 9.37 6.77 -17.27
CA GLY A 390 8.79 6.67 -18.62
C GLY A 390 7.41 6.03 -18.68
N LEU A 391 6.72 5.87 -17.54
CA LEU A 391 5.29 5.58 -17.53
C LEU A 391 4.49 6.86 -17.84
N THR A 392 3.29 6.70 -18.38
CA THR A 392 2.31 7.79 -18.45
C THR A 392 1.70 8.08 -17.06
N PRO A 393 1.12 9.28 -16.82
CA PRO A 393 0.40 9.55 -15.58
C PRO A 393 -0.72 8.54 -15.28
N LEU A 394 -1.44 8.08 -16.31
CA LEU A 394 -2.49 7.06 -16.14
C LEU A 394 -1.92 5.69 -15.74
N GLU A 395 -0.76 5.30 -16.28
CA GLU A 395 -0.07 4.08 -15.86
C GLU A 395 0.44 4.17 -14.42
N ALA A 396 0.97 5.33 -14.00
CA ALA A 396 1.38 5.54 -12.61
C ALA A 396 0.19 5.51 -11.64
N ILE A 397 -0.95 6.13 -11.98
CA ILE A 397 -2.20 6.02 -11.20
C ILE A 397 -2.66 4.56 -11.16
N THR A 398 -2.60 3.84 -12.28
CA THR A 398 -2.99 2.41 -12.34
C THR A 398 -2.06 1.54 -11.46
N ALA A 399 -0.77 1.85 -11.44
CA ALA A 399 0.21 1.18 -10.57
C ALA A 399 -0.11 1.38 -9.08
N ALA A 400 -0.57 2.57 -8.70
CA ALA A 400 -0.99 2.93 -7.34
C ALA A 400 -2.47 2.64 -7.04
N THR A 401 -3.19 1.93 -7.92
CA THR A 401 -4.60 1.57 -7.73
C THR A 401 -4.85 0.13 -8.14
N ARG A 402 -5.27 -0.14 -9.37
CA ARG A 402 -5.63 -1.48 -9.85
C ARG A 402 -4.51 -2.50 -9.69
N CYS A 403 -3.26 -2.15 -10.02
CA CYS A 403 -2.15 -3.11 -9.89
C CYS A 403 -1.85 -3.44 -8.43
N GLY A 404 -1.95 -2.47 -7.52
CA GLY A 404 -1.89 -2.73 -6.08
C GLY A 404 -3.03 -3.63 -5.61
N ALA A 405 -4.26 -3.41 -6.07
CA ALA A 405 -5.40 -4.26 -5.72
C ALA A 405 -5.27 -5.70 -6.26
N GLN A 406 -4.74 -5.86 -7.47
CA GLN A 406 -4.44 -7.18 -8.07
C GLN A 406 -3.36 -7.92 -7.28
N LEU A 407 -2.28 -7.24 -6.92
CA LEU A 407 -1.24 -7.80 -6.05
C LEU A 407 -1.79 -8.17 -4.67
N LEU A 408 -2.78 -7.42 -4.19
CA LEU A 408 -3.45 -7.65 -2.92
C LEU A 408 -4.54 -8.74 -2.97
N HIS A 409 -4.87 -9.28 -4.15
CA HIS A 409 -6.04 -10.14 -4.37
C HIS A 409 -7.35 -9.51 -3.85
N ALA A 410 -7.46 -8.18 -3.93
CA ALA A 410 -8.55 -7.39 -3.39
C ALA A 410 -9.45 -6.85 -4.51
N ASP A 411 -10.25 -7.71 -5.13
CA ASP A 411 -11.03 -7.41 -6.35
C ASP A 411 -11.99 -6.22 -6.21
N SER A 412 -12.45 -5.91 -4.99
CA SER A 412 -13.36 -4.79 -4.76
C SER A 412 -12.66 -3.42 -4.65
N LEU A 413 -11.32 -3.37 -4.72
CA LEU A 413 -10.50 -2.15 -4.58
C LEU A 413 -9.80 -1.78 -5.90
N GLY A 414 -9.18 -0.60 -5.94
CA GLY A 414 -8.30 -0.16 -7.02
C GLY A 414 -8.98 0.18 -8.35
N MET A 415 -10.31 0.06 -8.43
CA MET A 415 -11.11 0.45 -9.59
C MET A 415 -12.46 1.02 -9.15
N LEU A 416 -12.97 1.99 -9.90
CA LEU A 416 -14.31 2.55 -9.72
C LEU A 416 -15.25 1.95 -10.77
N ALA A 417 -16.05 0.97 -10.35
CA ALA A 417 -17.01 0.28 -11.20
C ALA A 417 -18.23 -0.18 -10.37
N PRO A 418 -19.41 -0.40 -10.99
CA PRO A 418 -20.58 -0.91 -10.29
C PRO A 418 -20.28 -2.17 -9.46
N GLY A 419 -20.84 -2.23 -8.25
CA GLY A 419 -20.63 -3.30 -7.28
C GLY A 419 -19.35 -3.18 -6.43
N LYS A 420 -18.34 -2.42 -6.88
CA LYS A 420 -17.10 -2.22 -6.11
C LYS A 420 -17.30 -1.23 -4.96
N VAL A 421 -16.38 -1.27 -4.00
CA VAL A 421 -16.34 -0.33 -2.87
C VAL A 421 -15.99 1.05 -3.40
N ALA A 422 -16.67 2.07 -2.88
CA ALA A 422 -16.45 3.47 -3.23
C ALA A 422 -15.30 4.09 -2.41
N ASP A 423 -14.09 3.53 -2.55
CA ASP A 423 -12.89 4.19 -2.08
C ASP A 423 -12.31 5.03 -3.22
N LEU A 424 -12.29 6.35 -3.06
CA LEU A 424 -11.90 7.29 -4.11
C LEU A 424 -11.22 8.54 -3.57
N VAL A 425 -10.48 9.21 -4.45
CA VAL A 425 -9.85 10.51 -4.18
C VAL A 425 -10.38 11.51 -5.17
N VAL A 426 -10.87 12.65 -4.64
CA VAL A 426 -11.26 13.81 -5.43
C VAL A 426 -10.10 14.79 -5.46
N ILE A 427 -9.60 15.09 -6.65
CA ILE A 427 -8.42 15.92 -6.90
C ILE A 427 -8.84 17.23 -7.57
N THR A 428 -8.26 18.34 -7.15
CA THR A 428 -8.39 19.62 -7.85
C THR A 428 -7.35 19.71 -8.97
N GLY A 429 -7.81 19.71 -10.22
CA GLY A 429 -6.98 19.77 -11.43
C GLY A 429 -6.94 18.46 -12.23
N ASN A 430 -6.10 18.41 -13.28
CA ASN A 430 -6.01 17.31 -14.23
C ASN A 430 -4.86 16.33 -13.91
N ALA A 431 -5.18 15.22 -13.24
CA ALA A 431 -4.21 14.19 -12.88
C ALA A 431 -3.71 13.35 -14.09
N ALA A 432 -4.45 13.30 -15.19
CA ALA A 432 -4.03 12.60 -16.40
C ALA A 432 -2.96 13.38 -17.20
N GLY A 433 -2.98 14.72 -17.10
CA GLY A 433 -1.99 15.59 -17.74
C GLY A 433 -0.76 15.88 -16.88
N ASN A 434 -0.90 15.88 -15.55
CA ASN A 434 0.20 16.11 -14.62
C ASN A 434 0.03 15.26 -13.34
N ILE A 435 0.92 14.28 -13.16
CA ILE A 435 0.86 13.36 -12.02
C ILE A 435 1.00 14.07 -10.66
N LEU A 436 1.71 15.21 -10.61
CA LEU A 436 1.89 15.98 -9.38
C LEU A 436 0.57 16.55 -8.85
N THR A 437 -0.43 16.73 -9.72
CA THR A 437 -1.76 17.19 -9.34
C THR A 437 -2.47 16.24 -8.38
N THR A 438 -2.07 14.96 -8.31
CA THR A 438 -2.61 13.99 -7.34
C THR A 438 -2.45 14.42 -5.88
N ARG A 439 -1.53 15.35 -5.57
CA ARG A 439 -1.33 15.93 -4.24
C ARG A 439 -2.39 16.95 -3.84
N ASN A 440 -3.14 17.50 -4.80
CA ASN A 440 -4.15 18.54 -4.59
C ASN A 440 -5.51 17.94 -4.21
N ILE A 441 -5.53 17.21 -3.09
CA ILE A 441 -6.70 16.42 -2.68
C ILE A 441 -7.76 17.33 -2.07
N ALA A 442 -8.95 17.33 -2.68
CA ALA A 442 -10.12 18.03 -2.16
C ALA A 442 -10.86 17.17 -1.12
N MET A 443 -11.06 15.90 -1.43
CA MET A 443 -11.78 14.94 -0.58
C MET A 443 -11.29 13.52 -0.80
N VAL A 444 -11.46 12.67 0.20
CA VAL A 444 -11.21 11.23 0.15
C VAL A 444 -12.45 10.51 0.64
N MET A 445 -12.96 9.57 -0.13
CA MET A 445 -13.97 8.64 0.37
C MET A 445 -13.29 7.34 0.79
N ILE A 446 -13.58 6.89 2.00
CA ILE A 446 -13.18 5.57 2.49
C ILE A 446 -14.31 4.98 3.32
N ARG A 447 -14.66 3.71 3.07
CA ARG A 447 -15.77 3.02 3.78
C ARG A 447 -17.07 3.84 3.76
N GLY A 448 -17.40 4.45 2.61
CA GLY A 448 -18.60 5.28 2.43
C GLY A 448 -18.60 6.63 3.15
N ARG A 449 -17.50 7.02 3.81
CA ARG A 449 -17.36 8.31 4.49
C ARG A 449 -16.52 9.26 3.65
N MET A 450 -17.07 10.43 3.31
CA MET A 450 -16.33 11.51 2.67
C MET A 450 -15.57 12.33 3.73
N ILE A 451 -14.27 12.50 3.53
CA ILE A 451 -13.36 13.16 4.46
C ILE A 451 -12.60 14.26 3.71
N ARG A 452 -12.50 15.45 4.31
CA ARG A 452 -11.63 16.53 3.80
C ARG A 452 -10.24 16.42 4.43
N PRO A 453 -9.15 16.34 3.66
CA PRO A 453 -7.79 16.22 4.23
C PRO A 453 -7.49 17.26 5.30
N ASP A 454 -7.85 18.52 5.10
CA ASP A 454 -7.59 19.59 6.06
C ASP A 454 -8.18 19.32 7.45
N SER A 455 -9.33 18.63 7.54
CA SER A 455 -9.93 18.22 8.81
C SER A 455 -9.12 17.17 9.57
N LEU A 456 -8.27 16.42 8.86
CA LEU A 456 -7.33 15.47 9.45
C LEU A 456 -6.03 16.16 9.83
N ARG A 457 -5.57 17.12 9.03
CA ARG A 457 -4.30 17.83 9.27
C ARG A 457 -4.30 18.66 10.55
N THR A 458 -5.47 19.11 11.00
CA THR A 458 -5.62 19.79 12.30
C THR A 458 -5.23 18.90 13.50
N THR A 459 -5.23 17.58 13.35
CA THR A 459 -4.88 16.62 14.39
C THR A 459 -3.37 16.33 14.49
N TRP A 460 -2.56 16.93 13.62
CA TRP A 460 -1.12 16.65 13.52
C TRP A 460 -0.26 17.40 14.54
N LYS A 461 -0.88 18.19 15.41
CA LYS A 461 -0.21 18.96 16.47
C LYS A 461 0.26 18.07 17.62
#